data_AF-A0A6I6UW22-F1
#
_entry.id   AF-A0A6I6UW22-F1
#
_cell.length_a   1.000
_cell.length_b   1.000
_cell.length_c   1.000
_cell.angle_alpha   90.00
_cell.angle_beta   90.00
_cell.angle_gamma   90.00
#
_symmetry.space_group_name_H-M   'P 1'
#
loop_
_entity.id
_entity.type
_entity.pdbx_description
1 polymer ?
#
loop_
_entity_poly.entity_id
_entity_poly.type
_entity_poly.pdbx_seq_one_letter_code
_entity_poly.pdbx_strand_id
1 'polypeptide(L)' 'MIYFILFLLITGGCILLALRKKRAFFLTIPFVSLFIYFIVQIAIVPVPFFETVKFIFSLK' A
#
# COMPACT_ATOMS: atom_id res chain seq x y z
N MET A 1 0.95 3.88 14.40
CA MET A 1 2.41 4.08 14.47
C MET A 1 3.21 2.84 14.10
N ILE A 2 2.85 1.63 14.56
CA ILE A 2 3.60 0.40 14.26
C ILE A 2 3.81 0.14 12.75
N TYR A 3 2.75 0.27 11.95
CA TYR A 3 2.80 0.08 10.49
C TYR A 3 3.67 1.12 9.78
N PHE A 4 3.67 2.36 10.29
CA PHE A 4 4.50 3.42 9.76
C PHE A 4 5.99 3.14 9.99
N ILE A 5 6.36 2.70 11.20
CA ILE A 5 7.75 2.33 11.53
C ILE A 5 8.19 1.13 10.68
N LEU A 6 7.34 0.12 10.52
CA LEU A 6 7.63 -1.04 9.67
C LEU A 6 7.90 -0.62 8.21
N PHE A 7 7.06 0.26 7.67
CA PHE A 7 7.22 0.77 6.31
C PHE A 7 8.52 1.58 6.14
N LEU A 8 8.89 2.36 7.15
CA LEU A 8 10.15 3.12 7.19
C LEU A 8 11.37 2.19 7.17
N LEU A 9 11.35 1.11 7.95
CA LEU A 9 12.43 0.11 7.97
C LEU A 9 12.56 -0.61 6.63
N ILE A 10 11.43 -1.01 6.03
CA ILE A 10 11.41 -1.65 4.71
C ILE A 10 12.00 -0.70 3.65
N THR A 11 11.54 0.54 3.63
CA THR A 11 11.98 1.55 2.66
C THR A 11 13.46 1.87 2.83
N GLY A 12 13.92 2.10 4.06
CA GLY A 12 15.32 2.35 4.37
C GLY A 12 16.22 1.18 3.95
N GLY A 13 15.83 -0.06 4.26
CA GLY A 13 16.53 -1.26 3.82
C GLY A 13 16.60 -1.39 2.29
N CYS A 14 15.50 -1.10 1.60
CA CYS A 14 15.44 -1.13 0.13
C CYS A 14 16.34 -0.07 -0.51
N ILE A 15 16.39 1.14 0.05
CA ILE A 15 17.31 2.20 -0.39
C ILE A 15 18.76 1.76 -0.22
N LEU A 16 19.13 1.24 0.95
CA LEU A 16 20.49 0.75 1.21
C LEU A 16 20.89 -0.37 0.23
N LEU A 17 19.98 -1.30 -0.06
CA LEU A 17 20.21 -2.38 -1.02
C LEU A 17 20.27 -1.87 -2.48
N ALA A 18 19.42 -0.90 -2.85
CA ALA A 18 19.42 -0.28 -4.16
C ALA A 18 20.75 0.43 -4.44
N LEU A 19 21.27 1.17 -3.45
CA LEU A 19 22.55 1.85 -3.53
C LEU A 19 23.72 0.85 -3.57
N ARG A 20 23.72 -0.17 -2.70
CA ARG A 20 24.79 -1.20 -2.66
C ARG A 20 24.86 -2.04 -3.92
N LYS A 21 23.72 -2.45 -4.48
CA LYS A 21 23.67 -3.30 -5.68
C LYS A 21 23.59 -2.49 -6.98
N LYS A 22 23.59 -1.15 -6.92
CA LYS A 22 23.36 -0.23 -8.05
C LYS A 22 22.16 -0.62 -8.93
N ARG A 23 21.15 -1.25 -8.34
CA ARG A 23 19.94 -1.69 -9.03
C ARG A 23 18.76 -0.95 -8.44
N ALA A 24 18.26 0.02 -9.20
CA ALA A 24 17.06 0.78 -8.84
C ALA A 24 15.82 -0.13 -8.68
N PHE A 25 15.85 -1.35 -9.23
CA PHE A 25 14.80 -2.34 -9.04
C PHE A 25 14.47 -2.61 -7.57
N PHE A 26 15.43 -2.51 -6.63
CA PHE A 26 15.12 -2.69 -5.21
C PHE A 26 14.18 -1.60 -4.64
N LEU A 27 14.10 -0.44 -5.29
CA LEU A 27 13.16 0.63 -4.92
C LEU A 27 11.72 0.31 -5.33
N THR A 28 11.45 -0.70 -6.17
CA THR A 28 10.06 -1.09 -6.50
C THR A 28 9.39 -1.80 -5.32
N ILE A 29 10.17 -2.48 -4.46
CA ILE A 29 9.69 -3.21 -3.29
C ILE A 29 8.83 -2.33 -2.36
N PRO A 30 9.24 -1.12 -1.94
CA PRO A 30 8.40 -0.26 -1.12
C PRO A 30 7.13 0.19 -1.86
N PHE A 31 7.17 0.43 -3.18
CA PHE A 31 5.96 0.75 -3.95
C PHE A 31 4.99 -0.42 -4.02
N VAL A 32 5.47 -1.63 -4.30
CA VAL A 32 4.65 -2.86 -4.34
C VAL A 32 4.04 -3.13 -2.96
N SER A 33 4.81 -2.97 -1.90
CA SER A 33 4.31 -3.13 -0.52
C SER A 33 3.18 -2.16 -0.20
N LEU A 34 3.31 -0.90 -0.61
CA LEU A 34 2.28 0.14 -0.44
C LEU A 34 1.02 -0.19 -1.27
N PHE A 35 1.20 -0.71 -2.48
CA PHE A 35 0.11 -1.12 -3.36
C PHE A 35 -0.68 -2.31 -2.79
N ILE A 36 0.02 -3.33 -2.28
CA ILE A 36 -0.61 -4.48 -1.60
C ILE A 36 -1.38 -4.01 -0.37
N TYR A 37 -0.79 -3.14 0.44
CA TYR A 37 -1.47 -2.56 1.61
C TYR A 37 -2.77 -1.84 1.21
N PHE A 38 -2.77 -1.07 0.12
CA PHE A 38 -3.98 -0.45 -0.41
C PHE A 38 -5.04 -1.46 -0.85
N ILE A 39 -4.65 -2.50 -1.60
CA ILE A 39 -5.60 -3.54 -2.05
C ILE A 39 -6.22 -4.25 -0.85
N VAL A 40 -5.42 -4.61 0.15
CA VAL A 40 -5.91 -5.25 1.38
C VAL A 40 -6.89 -4.34 2.12
N GLN A 41 -6.56 -3.05 2.25
CA GLN A 41 -7.47 -2.08 2.86
C GLN A 41 -8.79 -1.98 2.10
N ILE A 42 -8.75 -1.87 0.77
CA ILE A 42 -9.93 -1.81 -0.10
C ILE A 42 -10.75 -3.11 0.01
N ALA A 43 -10.09 -4.27 0.08
CA ALA A 43 -10.77 -5.56 0.22
C ALA A 43 -11.44 -5.74 1.60
N ILE A 44 -10.88 -5.10 2.64
CA ILE A 44 -11.44 -5.09 4.00
C ILE A 44 -12.51 -4.00 4.16
N VAL A 45 -12.63 -3.06 3.20
CA VAL A 45 -13.70 -2.04 3.23
C VAL A 45 -15.04 -2.76 3.36
N PRO A 46 -15.81 -2.42 4.41
CA PRO A 46 -17.00 -3.19 4.71
C PRO A 46 -18.07 -2.93 3.64
N VAL A 47 -18.93 -3.93 3.40
CA VAL A 47 -20.12 -3.87 2.53
C VAL A 47 -20.92 -2.54 2.62
N PRO A 48 -21.07 -1.88 3.79
CA PRO A 48 -21.75 -0.60 3.92
C PRO A 48 -21.16 0.52 3.05
N PHE A 49 -19.87 0.48 2.70
CA PHE A 49 -19.28 1.47 1.79
C PHE A 49 -19.87 1.36 0.38
N PHE A 50 -20.00 0.14 -0.15
CA PHE A 50 -20.64 -0.08 -1.45
C PHE A 50 -22.11 0.35 -1.42
N GLU A 51 -22.82 0.08 -0.32
CA GLU A 51 -24.19 0.57 -0.12
C GLU A 51 -24.25 2.11 -0.05
N THR A 52 -23.26 2.74 0.57
CA THR A 52 -23.15 4.22 0.65
C THR A 52 -22.87 4.82 -0.73
N VAL A 53 -21.99 4.21 -1.52
CA VAL A 53 -21.71 4.61 -2.90
C VAL A 53 -22.97 4.44 -3.77
N LYS A 54 -23.66 3.31 -3.69
CA LYS A 54 -24.95 3.10 -4.39
C LYS A 54 -25.99 4.13 -4.00
N PHE A 55 -26.10 4.46 -2.71
CA PHE A 55 -27.01 5.48 -2.20
C PHE A 55 -26.68 6.88 -2.74
N ILE A 56 -25.41 7.30 -2.69
CA ILE A 56 -24.96 8.61 -3.19
C ILE A 56 -25.18 8.73 -4.70
N PHE A 57 -24.85 7.69 -5.46
CA PHE A 57 -24.96 7.71 -6.91
C PHE A 57 -26.32 7.27 -7.45
N SER A 58 -27.28 6.94 -6.56
CA SER A 58 -28.59 6.38 -6.94
C SER A 58 -28.46 5.19 -7.91
N LEU A 59 -27.42 4.38 -7.74
CA LEU A 59 -27.18 3.19 -8.56
C LEU A 59 -28.14 2.11 -8.04
N LYS A 60 -29.15 1.80 -8.85
CA LYS A 60 -30.17 0.79 -8.56
C LYS A 60 -29.63 -0.62 -8.71
#